data_AF-A0A960E364-F1
#
_entry.id   AF-A0A960E364-F1
#
_cell.length_a   1.000
_cell.length_b   1.000
_cell.length_c   1.000
_cell.angle_alpha   90.00
_cell.angle_beta   90.00
_cell.angle_gamma   90.00
#
_symmetry.space_group_name_H-M   'P 1'
#
loop_
_entity.id
_entity.type
_entity.pdbx_description
1 polymer ?
#
loop_
_entity_poly.entity_id
_entity_poly.type
_entity_poly.pdbx_seq_one_letter_code
_entity_poly.pdbx_strand_id
1 'polypeptide(L)'
;NLTDAADTTAAVVGHAHQLGDATVEPTAEAEQAWVDRIAAGGTRGPFANPDCTPGYYNNEGRPEDLKARMGGGDPEGPLAYFHRMAAWRTSGDFAGLTFS
;
A
#
# COMPACT_ATOMS: atom_id res chain seq x y z
N ASN A 1 6.25 2.29 -9.06
CA ASN A 1 7.42 3.14 -9.31
C ASN A 1 8.42 2.85 -8.19
N LEU A 2 9.59 2.28 -8.51
CA LEU A 2 10.56 1.89 -7.48
C LEU A 2 11.21 3.12 -6.80
N THR A 3 11.38 4.22 -7.54
CA THR A 3 11.92 5.47 -6.99
C THR A 3 11.01 6.04 -5.92
N ASP A 4 9.70 6.11 -6.19
CA ASP A 4 8.75 6.66 -5.21
C ASP A 4 8.69 5.83 -3.90
N ALA A 5 8.81 4.50 -3.99
CA ALA A 5 8.90 3.64 -2.83
C ALA A 5 10.22 3.85 -2.05
N ALA A 6 11.34 3.97 -2.76
CA ALA A 6 12.65 4.24 -2.15
C ALA A 6 12.67 5.60 -1.45
N ASP A 7 12.17 6.66 -2.10
CA ASP A 7 12.07 8.00 -1.52
C ASP A 7 11.20 8.02 -0.26
N THR A 8 10.11 7.26 -0.27
CA THR A 8 9.21 7.15 0.89
C THR A 8 9.86 6.40 2.04
N THR A 9 10.53 5.28 1.76
CA THR A 9 11.26 4.53 2.79
C THR A 9 12.39 5.38 3.38
N ALA A 10 13.15 6.08 2.53
CA ALA A 10 14.23 6.95 2.97
C ALA A 10 13.74 8.11 3.83
N ALA A 11 12.56 8.68 3.54
CA ALA A 11 11.97 9.75 4.35
C ALA A 11 11.60 9.26 5.76
N VAL A 12 10.99 8.07 5.88
CA VAL A 12 10.64 7.45 7.17
C VAL A 12 11.90 7.13 7.99
N VAL A 13 12.89 6.48 7.38
CA VAL A 13 14.17 6.15 8.03
C VAL A 13 14.93 7.42 8.44
N GLY A 14 14.92 8.45 7.58
CA GLY A 14 15.54 9.73 7.87
C GLY A 14 14.91 10.43 9.08
N HIS A 15 13.58 10.39 9.20
CA HIS A 15 12.87 10.94 10.35
C HIS A 15 13.21 10.21 11.65
N ALA A 16 13.15 8.86 11.65
CA ALA A 16 13.54 8.06 12.81
C ALA A 16 14.98 8.36 13.24
N HIS A 17 15.90 8.44 12.28
CA HIS A 17 17.30 8.76 12.55
C HIS A 17 17.49 10.16 13.16
N GLN A 18 16.70 11.15 12.74
CA GLN A 18 16.76 12.52 13.29
C GLN A 18 16.28 12.59 14.75
N LEU A 19 15.30 11.76 15.11
CA LEU A 19 14.76 11.69 16.48
C LEU A 19 15.57 10.76 17.39
N GLY A 20 16.42 9.92 16.82
CA GLY A 20 17.20 8.91 17.56
C GLY A 20 16.41 7.65 17.88
N ASP A 21 15.28 7.45 17.22
CA ASP A 21 14.40 6.29 17.38
C ASP A 21 14.96 5.09 16.61
N ALA A 22 14.89 3.91 17.24
CA ALA A 22 15.43 2.66 16.68
C ALA A 22 14.36 1.83 15.96
N THR A 23 13.10 2.11 16.22
CA THR A 23 11.93 1.34 15.80
C THR A 23 10.92 2.26 15.14
N VAL A 24 10.35 1.79 14.02
CA VAL A 24 9.24 2.44 13.35
C VAL A 24 8.20 1.37 13.03
N GLU A 25 6.99 1.56 13.53
CA GLU A 25 5.88 0.63 13.33
C GLU A 25 4.62 1.40 12.91
N PRO A 26 3.78 0.85 12.04
CA PRO A 26 2.44 1.37 11.85
C PRO A 26 1.60 1.16 13.11
N THR A 27 0.76 2.13 13.43
CA THR A 27 -0.34 1.93 14.38
C THR A 27 -1.32 0.89 13.84
N ALA A 28 -1.90 0.09 14.72
CA ALA A 28 -2.90 -0.92 14.33
C ALA A 28 -4.09 -0.28 13.61
N GLU A 29 -4.48 0.93 14.03
CA GLU A 29 -5.55 1.70 13.42
C GLU A 29 -5.21 2.13 11.98
N ALA A 30 -3.98 2.59 11.74
CA ALA A 30 -3.54 3.01 10.40
C ALA A 30 -3.40 1.81 9.46
N GLU A 31 -2.88 0.68 9.94
CA GLU A 31 -2.80 -0.56 9.16
C GLU A 31 -4.21 -1.04 8.78
N GLN A 32 -5.13 -1.11 9.74
CA GLN A 32 -6.49 -1.55 9.45
C GLN A 32 -7.20 -0.60 8.48
N ALA A 33 -7.04 0.72 8.65
CA ALA A 33 -7.61 1.71 7.74
C ALA A 33 -7.07 1.55 6.31
N TRP A 34 -5.78 1.22 6.16
CA TRP A 34 -5.19 0.93 4.86
C TRP A 34 -5.77 -0.35 4.25
N VAL A 35 -5.87 -1.43 5.04
CA VAL A 35 -6.45 -2.71 4.61
C VAL A 35 -7.91 -2.52 4.16
N ASP A 36 -8.72 -1.83 4.95
CA ASP A 36 -10.14 -1.57 4.64
C ASP A 36 -10.28 -0.76 3.33
N ARG A 37 -9.40 0.22 3.13
CA ARG A 37 -9.36 1.01 1.90
C ARG A 37 -9.08 0.14 0.67
N ILE A 38 -8.06 -0.71 0.73
CA ILE A 38 -7.72 -1.62 -0.39
C ILE A 38 -8.86 -2.62 -0.62
N ALA A 39 -9.44 -3.15 0.47
CA ALA A 39 -10.55 -4.10 0.40
C ALA A 39 -11.84 -3.50 -0.20
N ALA A 40 -12.02 -2.17 -0.12
CA ALA A 40 -13.12 -1.43 -0.74
C ALA A 40 -12.96 -1.22 -2.26
N GLY A 41 -11.74 -1.33 -2.79
CA GLY A 41 -11.43 -1.11 -4.21
C GLY A 41 -11.89 -2.20 -5.18
N GLY A 42 -12.44 -3.30 -4.66
CA GLY A 42 -12.93 -4.42 -5.47
C GLY A 42 -11.82 -5.30 -6.05
N THR A 43 -12.21 -6.22 -6.93
CA THR A 43 -11.34 -7.21 -7.59
C THR A 43 -10.23 -6.54 -8.40
N ARG A 44 -9.06 -7.19 -8.47
CA ARG A 44 -7.82 -6.75 -9.14
C ARG A 44 -7.96 -6.40 -10.64
N GLY A 45 -8.60 -5.29 -10.98
CA GLY A 45 -8.68 -4.74 -12.34
C GLY A 45 -9.19 -5.73 -13.40
N PRO A 46 -9.06 -5.38 -14.70
CA PRO A 46 -9.59 -6.22 -15.79
C PRO A 46 -8.82 -7.53 -16.00
N PHE A 47 -7.61 -7.67 -15.42
CA PHE A 47 -6.74 -8.82 -15.63
C PHE A 47 -6.96 -9.97 -14.64
N ALA A 48 -7.83 -9.78 -13.64
CA ALA A 48 -8.18 -10.82 -12.66
C ALA A 48 -9.47 -11.59 -13.02
N ASN A 49 -9.94 -11.46 -14.26
CA ASN A 49 -11.12 -12.19 -14.72
C ASN A 49 -10.82 -13.71 -14.78
N PRO A 50 -11.59 -14.57 -14.07
CA PRO A 50 -11.41 -16.01 -14.11
C PRO A 50 -11.71 -16.63 -15.48
N ASP A 51 -12.46 -15.94 -16.35
CA ASP A 51 -12.77 -16.40 -17.72
C ASP A 51 -11.62 -16.16 -18.70
N CYS A 52 -10.57 -15.42 -18.31
CA CYS A 52 -9.35 -15.29 -19.10
C CYS A 52 -8.50 -16.56 -19.04
N THR A 53 -7.56 -16.71 -19.98
CA THR A 53 -6.57 -17.79 -19.95
C THR A 53 -5.88 -17.84 -18.57
N PRO A 54 -5.87 -18.99 -17.88
CA PRO A 54 -5.22 -19.13 -16.59
C PRO A 54 -3.78 -18.61 -16.60
N GLY A 55 -3.45 -17.82 -15.58
CA GLY A 55 -2.07 -17.39 -15.34
C GLY A 55 -1.92 -16.56 -14.08
N TYR A 56 -0.71 -16.01 -13.90
CA TYR A 56 -0.30 -15.24 -12.74
C TYR A 56 -1.27 -14.10 -12.36
N TYR A 57 -1.86 -13.42 -13.36
CA TYR A 57 -2.71 -12.25 -13.13
C TYR A 57 -4.12 -12.57 -12.60
N ASN A 58 -4.64 -13.78 -12.87
CA ASN A 58 -5.99 -14.20 -12.48
C ASN A 58 -5.99 -15.43 -11.56
N ASN A 59 -4.90 -15.66 -10.81
CA ASN A 59 -4.78 -16.79 -9.89
C ASN A 59 -5.02 -18.15 -10.55
N GLU A 60 -4.52 -18.36 -11.77
CA GLU A 60 -4.78 -19.58 -12.55
C GLU A 60 -6.28 -19.85 -12.78
N GLY A 61 -7.09 -18.80 -12.88
CA GLY A 61 -8.55 -18.88 -13.01
C GLY A 61 -9.27 -19.31 -11.73
N ARG A 62 -8.57 -19.40 -10.59
CA ARG A 62 -9.19 -19.75 -9.30
C ARG A 62 -9.97 -18.57 -8.72
N PRO A 63 -11.01 -18.84 -7.91
CA PRO A 63 -11.73 -17.80 -7.19
C PRO A 63 -10.79 -16.89 -6.38
N GLU A 64 -11.22 -15.64 -6.20
CA GLU A 64 -10.49 -14.67 -5.38
C GLU A 64 -10.44 -15.15 -3.92
N ASP A 65 -9.22 -15.32 -3.40
CA ASP A 65 -8.97 -15.55 -1.98
C ASP A 65 -8.55 -14.24 -1.29
N LEU A 66 -8.36 -14.27 0.03
CA LEU A 66 -7.96 -13.09 0.80
C LEU A 66 -6.63 -12.48 0.28
N LYS A 67 -5.70 -13.34 -0.15
CA LYS A 67 -4.41 -12.92 -0.70
C LYS A 67 -4.58 -12.22 -2.04
N ALA A 68 -5.49 -12.71 -2.89
CA ALA A 68 -5.87 -12.05 -4.12
C ALA A 68 -6.48 -10.69 -3.81
N ARG A 69 -7.44 -10.60 -2.88
CA ARG A 69 -8.06 -9.33 -2.50
C ARG A 69 -7.08 -8.30 -1.93
N MET A 70 -6.13 -8.72 -1.09
CA MET A 70 -5.11 -7.84 -0.48
C MET A 70 -4.03 -7.35 -1.46
N GLY A 71 -3.86 -7.98 -2.61
CA GLY A 71 -2.94 -7.50 -3.65
C GLY A 71 -3.57 -6.53 -4.64
N GLY A 72 -4.72 -5.94 -4.29
CA GLY A 72 -5.32 -4.82 -5.00
C GLY A 72 -4.46 -3.55 -4.89
N GLY A 73 -4.67 -2.64 -5.85
CA GLY A 73 -4.09 -1.29 -5.79
C GLY A 73 -5.01 -0.33 -5.05
N ASP A 74 -4.63 0.95 -5.00
CA ASP A 74 -5.50 2.00 -4.48
C ASP A 74 -6.83 2.03 -5.27
N PRO A 75 -7.99 2.10 -4.60
CA PRO A 75 -9.31 2.09 -5.24
C PRO A 75 -9.51 3.22 -6.26
N GLU A 76 -8.82 4.35 -6.09
CA GLU A 76 -8.90 5.51 -6.97
C GLU A 76 -7.83 5.47 -8.09
N GLY A 77 -7.10 4.35 -8.19
CA GLY A 77 -6.11 4.10 -9.23
C GLY A 77 -4.68 4.57 -8.87
N PRO A 78 -3.72 4.28 -9.77
CA PRO A 78 -2.30 4.48 -9.48
C PRO A 78 -1.90 5.95 -9.28
N LEU A 79 -2.53 6.89 -9.97
CA LEU A 79 -2.23 8.32 -9.79
C LEU A 79 -2.66 8.81 -8.40
N ALA A 80 -3.85 8.40 -7.94
CA ALA A 80 -4.33 8.74 -6.60
C ALA A 80 -3.40 8.19 -5.51
N TYR A 81 -2.91 6.94 -5.69
CA TYR A 81 -1.87 6.37 -4.84
C TYR A 81 -0.63 7.25 -4.76
N PHE A 82 -0.02 7.60 -5.91
CA PHE A 82 1.22 8.39 -5.92
C PHE A 82 1.02 9.79 -5.34
N HIS A 83 -0.12 10.44 -5.60
CA HIS A 83 -0.44 11.73 -4.98
C HIS A 83 -0.59 11.62 -3.46
N ARG A 84 -1.26 10.58 -2.97
CA ARG A 84 -1.44 10.32 -1.54
C ARG A 84 -0.09 10.07 -0.85
N MET A 85 0.75 9.22 -1.43
CA MET A 85 2.08 8.91 -0.89
C MET A 85 2.99 10.13 -0.89
N ALA A 86 2.99 10.92 -1.97
CA ALA A 86 3.75 12.16 -2.05
C ALA A 86 3.31 13.14 -0.96
N ALA A 87 2.00 13.40 -0.84
CA ALA A 87 1.46 14.31 0.18
C ALA A 87 1.81 13.85 1.60
N TRP A 88 1.59 12.57 1.91
CA TRP A 88 1.90 11.97 3.20
C TRP A 88 3.39 12.09 3.53
N ARG A 89 4.28 11.71 2.60
CA ARG A 89 5.74 11.83 2.76
C ARG A 89 6.19 13.28 2.98
N THR A 90 5.62 14.22 2.24
CA THR A 90 6.01 15.64 2.35
C THR A 90 5.43 16.35 3.57
N SER A 91 4.40 15.78 4.22
CA SER A 91 3.85 16.37 5.44
C SER A 91 4.87 16.41 6.59
N GLY A 92 5.78 15.42 6.63
CA GLY A 92 6.77 15.28 7.71
C GLY A 92 6.21 14.74 9.02
N ASP A 93 4.89 14.68 9.17
CA ASP A 93 4.22 14.18 10.39
C ASP A 93 4.15 12.65 10.45
N PHE A 94 4.34 11.97 9.30
CA PHE A 94 4.27 10.51 9.15
C PHE A 94 3.06 9.88 9.85
N ALA A 95 1.90 10.55 9.71
CA ALA A 95 0.67 10.18 10.37
C ALA A 95 0.37 8.68 10.22
N GLY A 96 0.10 8.02 11.35
CA GLY A 96 -0.15 6.59 11.42
C GLY A 96 1.08 5.73 11.76
N LEU A 97 2.28 6.31 11.85
CA LEU A 97 3.47 5.63 12.36
C LEU A 97 3.78 6.03 13.81
N THR A 98 4.36 5.10 14.55
CA THR A 98 4.99 5.33 15.86
C THR A 98 6.49 5.16 15.76
N PHE A 99 7.24 6.04 16.43
CA PHE A 99 8.69 6.03 16.50
C PHE A 99 9.14 5.86 17.96
N SER A 100 10.12 4.98 18.21
CA SER A 100 10.66 4.70 19.55
C SER A 100 12.05 4.07 19.54
#